data_AF-A0A3C0R027-F1
#
_entry.id   AF-A0A3C0R027-F1
#
_cell.length_a   1.000
_cell.length_b   1.000
_cell.length_c   1.000
_cell.angle_alpha   90.00
_cell.angle_beta   90.00
_cell.angle_gamma   90.00
#
_symmetry.space_group_name_H-M   'P 1'
#
loop_
_entity.id
_entity.type
_entity.pdbx_description
1 polymer ?
#
loop_
_entity_poly.entity_id
_entity_poly.type
_entity_poly.pdbx_seq_one_letter_code
_entity_poly.pdbx_strand_id
1 'polypeptide(L)'
;MVLPHNKDMENIEHIKRLNDQLIEKRLVWTKSDYALLSGKGTVHGRMLGFLSTGAANREKLWKQGRIIFGYGYKTYTDRDFTRPYLVWVLFSPMSIFETEPQRYEKVFASLQPLISQEKGPFTNRKLTYALTSPLTEAKYYQIPEQFTDGKLIYVSAMYVYPDIHDQIVLGIIPIIIAPDISKEIMPVPEAFLSNQFDHKMNI
;
A
#
# COMPACT_ATOMS: atom_id res chain seq x y z
N MET A 1 -21.75 -3.63 -25.16
CA MET A 1 -21.49 -4.25 -23.84
C MET A 1 -20.36 -5.24 -24.06
N VAL A 2 -19.12 -4.84 -23.72
CA VAL A 2 -17.94 -5.70 -23.91
C VAL A 2 -17.85 -6.58 -22.66
N LEU A 3 -17.89 -7.90 -22.84
CA LEU A 3 -17.71 -8.84 -21.74
C LEU A 3 -16.27 -8.70 -21.21
N PRO A 4 -16.05 -8.63 -19.88
CA PRO A 4 -14.71 -8.52 -19.31
C PRO A 4 -13.84 -9.71 -19.74
N HIS A 5 -12.55 -9.46 -20.00
CA HIS A 5 -11.61 -10.53 -20.34
C HIS A 5 -11.40 -11.46 -19.13
N ASN A 6 -11.04 -12.72 -19.37
CA ASN A 6 -10.90 -13.76 -18.33
C ASN A 6 -9.99 -13.32 -17.15
N LYS A 7 -8.90 -12.58 -17.44
CA LYS A 7 -7.99 -12.02 -16.43
C LYS A 7 -8.61 -10.91 -15.60
N ASP A 8 -9.52 -10.12 -16.17
CA ASP A 8 -10.18 -9.03 -15.44
C ASP A 8 -11.10 -9.61 -14.36
N MET A 9 -11.82 -10.68 -14.70
CA MET A 9 -12.66 -11.42 -13.75
C MET A 9 -11.82 -12.07 -12.65
N GLU A 10 -10.68 -12.67 -12.99
CA GLU A 10 -9.75 -13.26 -12.03
C GLU A 10 -9.23 -12.22 -11.01
N ASN A 11 -8.87 -11.01 -11.46
CA ASN A 11 -8.38 -9.94 -10.59
C ASN A 11 -9.47 -9.44 -9.61
N ILE A 12 -10.70 -9.26 -10.10
CA ILE A 12 -11.84 -8.83 -9.28
C ILE A 12 -12.14 -9.89 -8.22
N GLU A 13 -12.22 -11.15 -8.63
CA GLU A 13 -12.48 -12.27 -7.72
C GLU A 13 -11.37 -12.39 -6.67
N HIS A 14 -10.12 -12.16 -7.07
CA HIS A 14 -8.98 -12.17 -6.16
C HIS A 14 -9.10 -11.10 -5.07
N ILE A 15 -9.31 -9.82 -5.44
CA ILE A 15 -9.46 -8.72 -4.47
C ILE A 15 -10.70 -8.90 -3.60
N LYS A 16 -11.81 -9.37 -4.19
CA LYS A 16 -13.02 -9.67 -3.45
C LYS A 16 -12.76 -10.72 -2.38
N ARG A 17 -12.14 -11.84 -2.75
CA ARG A 17 -11.76 -12.91 -1.80
C ARG A 17 -10.86 -12.38 -0.68
N LEU A 18 -9.87 -11.55 -0.98
CA LEU A 18 -9.01 -10.96 0.05
C LEU A 18 -9.79 -10.06 1.03
N ASN A 19 -10.74 -9.29 0.53
CA ASN A 19 -11.60 -8.46 1.38
C ASN A 19 -12.57 -9.29 2.23
N ASP A 20 -13.14 -10.36 1.67
CA ASP A 20 -14.01 -11.29 2.41
C ASP A 20 -13.22 -11.95 3.55
N GLN A 21 -12.01 -12.45 3.26
CA GLN A 21 -11.09 -12.97 4.27
C GLN A 21 -10.74 -11.93 5.33
N LEU A 22 -10.55 -10.67 4.95
CA LEU A 22 -10.22 -9.60 5.90
C LEU A 22 -11.38 -9.37 6.88
N ILE A 23 -12.61 -9.41 6.39
CA ILE A 23 -13.81 -9.31 7.23
C ILE A 23 -13.89 -10.49 8.20
N GLU A 24 -13.69 -11.72 7.71
CA GLU A 24 -13.70 -12.91 8.55
C GLU A 24 -12.62 -12.87 9.64
N LYS A 25 -11.38 -12.50 9.29
CA LYS A 25 -10.26 -12.42 10.24
C LYS A 25 -10.48 -11.35 11.31
N ARG A 26 -11.10 -10.21 10.98
CA ARG A 26 -11.45 -9.17 11.96
C ARG A 26 -12.38 -9.65 13.06
N LEU A 27 -13.20 -10.67 12.80
CA LEU A 27 -14.11 -11.22 13.80
C LEU A 27 -13.38 -12.03 14.88
N VAL A 28 -12.23 -12.60 14.54
CA VAL A 28 -11.44 -13.46 15.44
C VAL A 28 -10.18 -12.78 15.98
N TRP A 29 -9.73 -11.69 15.36
CA TRP A 29 -8.54 -10.98 15.80
C TRP A 29 -8.66 -10.38 17.19
N THR A 30 -7.66 -10.65 18.00
CA THR A 30 -7.47 -10.12 19.34
C THR A 30 -6.76 -8.76 19.31
N LYS A 31 -6.67 -8.11 20.49
CA LYS A 31 -5.88 -6.87 20.63
C LYS A 31 -4.40 -7.08 20.27
N SER A 32 -3.85 -8.27 20.53
CA SER A 32 -2.46 -8.60 20.22
C SER A 32 -2.22 -8.67 18.72
N ASP A 33 -3.19 -9.17 17.97
CA ASP A 33 -3.11 -9.29 16.50
C ASP A 33 -3.09 -7.91 15.85
N TYR A 34 -3.97 -7.02 16.30
CA TYR A 34 -3.98 -5.62 15.88
C TYR A 34 -2.71 -4.86 16.31
N ALA A 35 -2.15 -5.19 17.48
CA ALA A 35 -0.88 -4.64 17.91
C ALA A 35 0.25 -5.10 16.98
N LEU A 36 0.31 -6.39 16.63
CA LEU A 36 1.28 -6.92 15.68
C LEU A 36 1.17 -6.21 14.32
N LEU A 37 -0.02 -6.22 13.72
CA LEU A 37 -0.31 -5.63 12.42
C LEU A 37 -0.06 -4.11 12.33
N SER A 38 -0.17 -3.40 13.45
CA SER A 38 0.14 -1.95 13.52
C SER A 38 1.63 -1.64 13.75
N GLY A 39 2.49 -2.66 13.86
CA GLY A 39 3.91 -2.50 14.16
C GLY A 39 4.21 -2.35 15.66
N LYS A 40 3.27 -2.73 16.54
CA LYS A 40 3.40 -2.76 18.01
C LYS A 40 3.60 -4.20 18.55
N GLY A 41 3.90 -5.19 17.71
CA GLY A 41 4.11 -6.57 18.15
C GLY A 41 5.37 -6.76 19.01
N THR A 42 6.41 -5.96 18.76
CA THR A 42 7.70 -6.04 19.47
C THR A 42 7.85 -4.92 20.51
N VAL A 43 8.75 -5.09 21.49
CA VAL A 43 9.07 -4.04 22.49
C VAL A 43 9.58 -2.77 21.79
N HIS A 44 10.41 -2.93 20.76
CA HIS A 44 10.92 -1.83 19.94
C HIS A 44 9.80 -1.14 19.14
N GLY A 45 8.91 -1.93 18.52
CA GLY A 45 7.73 -1.42 17.80
C GLY A 45 6.74 -0.68 18.69
N ARG A 46 6.53 -1.14 19.93
CA ARG A 46 5.73 -0.42 20.94
C ARG A 46 6.36 0.92 21.32
N MET A 47 7.68 0.97 21.48
CA MET A 47 8.41 2.19 21.83
C MET A 47 8.34 3.23 20.70
N LEU A 48 8.53 2.81 19.44
CA LEU A 48 8.38 3.67 18.26
C LEU A 48 6.91 4.10 18.03
N GLY A 49 5.96 3.21 18.32
CA GLY A 49 4.53 3.46 18.18
C GLY A 49 3.91 4.32 19.29
N PHE A 50 4.56 4.45 20.44
CA PHE A 50 4.10 5.31 21.54
C PHE A 50 4.28 6.80 21.21
N LEU A 51 5.34 7.14 20.48
CA LEU A 51 5.66 8.52 20.10
C LEU A 51 5.09 8.94 18.74
N SER A 52 4.42 8.04 18.01
CA SER A 52 3.91 8.30 16.66
C SER A 52 2.42 7.98 16.51
N THR A 53 1.68 8.88 15.87
CA THR A 53 0.26 8.67 15.50
C THR A 53 0.10 7.55 14.46
N GLY A 54 1.16 7.22 13.72
CA GLY A 54 1.16 6.21 12.66
C GLY A 54 0.71 4.84 13.13
N ALA A 55 1.10 4.40 14.33
CA ALA A 55 0.69 3.08 14.81
C ALA A 55 -0.81 3.00 15.14
N ALA A 56 -1.39 4.06 15.70
CA ALA A 56 -2.85 4.14 15.90
C ALA A 56 -3.61 4.21 14.56
N ASN A 57 -3.05 4.93 13.58
CA ASN A 57 -3.64 5.05 12.25
C ASN A 57 -3.56 3.73 11.44
N ARG A 58 -2.49 2.95 11.60
CA ARG A 58 -2.38 1.59 11.05
C ARG A 58 -3.33 0.61 11.72
N GLU A 59 -3.53 0.73 13.03
CA GLU A 59 -4.53 -0.09 13.72
C GLU A 59 -5.95 0.17 13.17
N LYS A 60 -6.31 1.45 12.97
CA LYS A 60 -7.58 1.83 12.32
C LYS A 60 -7.68 1.30 10.89
N LEU A 61 -6.57 1.38 10.13
CA LEU A 61 -6.46 0.83 8.78
C LEU A 61 -6.80 -0.67 8.76
N TRP A 62 -6.23 -1.47 9.66
CA TRP A 62 -6.53 -2.90 9.75
C TRP A 62 -7.95 -3.20 10.21
N LYS A 63 -8.56 -2.35 11.04
CA LYS A 63 -9.95 -2.51 11.50
C LYS A 63 -11.00 -2.14 10.46
N GLN A 64 -10.74 -1.14 9.63
CA GLN A 64 -11.78 -0.50 8.80
C GLN A 64 -11.41 -0.33 7.33
N GLY A 65 -10.16 -0.60 6.95
CA GLY A 65 -9.70 -0.48 5.58
C GLY A 65 -10.24 -1.57 4.65
N ARG A 66 -9.95 -1.40 3.36
CA ARG A 66 -10.20 -2.37 2.31
C ARG A 66 -8.92 -2.65 1.54
N ILE A 67 -8.81 -3.87 1.03
CA ILE A 67 -7.69 -4.28 0.18
C ILE A 67 -7.99 -3.89 -1.26
N ILE A 68 -7.00 -3.27 -1.91
CA ILE A 68 -7.01 -2.93 -3.34
C ILE A 68 -5.65 -3.27 -3.96
N PHE A 69 -5.54 -3.18 -5.28
CA PHE A 69 -4.24 -3.17 -5.94
C PHE A 69 -3.59 -1.78 -5.89
N GLY A 70 -2.30 -1.77 -5.57
CA GLY A 70 -1.38 -0.66 -5.80
C GLY A 70 -0.22 -1.10 -6.70
N TYR A 71 0.56 -0.13 -7.17
CA TYR A 71 1.76 -0.35 -7.98
C TYR A 71 2.98 0.23 -7.28
N GLY A 72 3.77 -0.66 -6.65
CA GLY A 72 5.03 -0.30 -6.03
C GLY A 72 6.12 -0.14 -7.09
N TYR A 73 6.76 1.03 -7.17
CA TYR A 73 7.70 1.33 -8.25
C TYR A 73 9.11 1.73 -7.80
N LYS A 74 9.29 2.00 -6.51
CA LYS A 74 10.58 2.39 -5.93
C LYS A 74 10.64 1.90 -4.49
N THR A 75 11.77 1.36 -4.08
CA THR A 75 12.10 1.12 -2.67
C THR A 75 13.30 1.96 -2.27
N TYR A 76 13.49 2.18 -0.96
CA TYR A 76 14.74 2.74 -0.46
C TYR A 76 15.91 1.78 -0.76
N THR A 77 17.07 2.32 -1.16
CA THR A 77 18.19 1.58 -1.78
C THR A 77 19.22 1.03 -0.80
N ASP A 78 19.12 1.34 0.49
CA ASP A 78 19.93 0.69 1.51
C ASP A 78 19.31 -0.68 1.80
N ARG A 79 19.94 -1.73 1.24
CA ARG A 79 19.48 -3.14 1.19
C ARG A 79 19.34 -3.83 2.55
N ASP A 80 19.25 -3.09 3.64
CA ASP A 80 18.97 -3.64 4.96
C ASP A 80 17.46 -3.86 5.13
N PHE A 81 17.00 -4.98 4.59
CA PHE A 81 15.60 -5.43 4.74
C PHE A 81 15.29 -5.97 6.14
N THR A 82 16.21 -5.84 7.11
CA THR A 82 15.93 -6.20 8.51
C THR A 82 15.23 -5.07 9.28
N ARG A 83 15.18 -3.87 8.70
CA ARG A 83 14.54 -2.68 9.30
C ARG A 83 13.37 -2.20 8.46
N PRO A 84 12.42 -1.46 9.06
CA PRO A 84 11.34 -0.83 8.29
C PRO A 84 11.89 0.04 7.15
N TYR A 85 11.43 -0.22 5.94
CA TYR A 85 11.87 0.48 4.73
C TYR A 85 10.69 1.06 3.96
N LEU A 86 10.96 2.04 3.11
CA LEU A 86 9.93 2.73 2.32
C LEU A 86 9.77 2.13 0.94
N VAL A 87 8.52 2.04 0.51
CA VAL A 87 8.10 1.74 -0.86
C VAL A 87 7.18 2.85 -1.35
N TRP A 88 7.42 3.37 -2.54
CA TRP A 88 6.52 4.32 -3.19
C TRP A 88 5.51 3.54 -4.03
N VAL A 89 4.24 3.90 -3.86
CA VAL A 89 3.10 3.19 -4.43
C VAL A 89 2.16 4.16 -5.13
N LEU A 90 1.77 3.81 -6.35
CA LEU A 90 0.60 4.39 -7.02
C LEU A 90 -0.63 3.58 -6.65
N PHE A 91 -1.73 4.23 -6.31
CA PHE A 91 -2.99 3.53 -6.05
C PHE A 91 -4.20 4.39 -6.39
N SER A 92 -5.34 3.73 -6.59
CA SER A 92 -6.60 4.36 -6.94
C SER A 92 -7.75 3.65 -6.24
N PRO A 93 -8.75 4.39 -5.71
CA PRO A 93 -9.98 3.79 -5.23
C PRO A 93 -10.94 3.40 -6.36
N MET A 94 -10.65 3.72 -7.63
CA MET A 94 -11.52 3.44 -8.76
C MET A 94 -11.47 1.96 -9.14
N SER A 95 -12.64 1.35 -9.36
CA SER A 95 -12.78 -0.08 -9.71
C SER A 95 -12.03 -0.49 -10.97
N ILE A 96 -11.79 0.42 -11.91
CA ILE A 96 -11.04 0.11 -13.14
C ILE A 96 -9.60 -0.36 -12.86
N PHE A 97 -8.99 0.05 -11.74
CA PHE A 97 -7.67 -0.42 -11.33
C PHE A 97 -7.72 -1.74 -10.53
N GLU A 98 -8.90 -2.14 -10.07
CA GLU A 98 -9.14 -3.47 -9.52
C GLU A 98 -9.33 -4.48 -10.67
N THR A 99 -10.01 -4.08 -11.75
CA THR A 99 -10.22 -4.92 -12.94
C THR A 99 -8.96 -5.03 -13.80
N GLU A 100 -8.30 -3.90 -14.07
CA GLU A 100 -7.15 -3.79 -14.97
C GLU A 100 -5.94 -3.14 -14.25
N PRO A 101 -5.33 -3.82 -13.26
CA PRO A 101 -4.24 -3.24 -12.47
C PRO A 101 -2.99 -2.90 -13.29
N GLN A 102 -2.81 -3.50 -14.48
CA GLN A 102 -1.73 -3.16 -15.41
C GLN A 102 -1.83 -1.71 -15.92
N ARG A 103 -2.98 -1.05 -15.77
CA ARG A 103 -3.13 0.38 -16.08
C ARG A 103 -2.18 1.26 -15.27
N TYR A 104 -1.77 0.83 -14.08
CA TYR A 104 -0.77 1.57 -13.32
C TYR A 104 0.57 1.68 -14.05
N GLU A 105 0.94 0.70 -14.88
CA GLU A 105 2.19 0.75 -15.65
C GLU A 105 2.18 1.88 -16.68
N LYS A 106 1.02 2.14 -17.32
CA LYS A 106 0.86 3.26 -18.25
C LYS A 106 1.00 4.60 -17.55
N VAL A 107 0.38 4.73 -16.37
CA VAL A 107 0.47 5.93 -15.53
C VAL A 107 1.92 6.13 -15.10
N PHE A 108 2.58 5.08 -14.63
CA PHE A 108 3.98 5.12 -14.24
C PHE A 108 4.90 5.54 -15.40
N ALA A 109 4.68 5.00 -16.59
CA ALA A 109 5.43 5.40 -17.79
C ALA A 109 5.28 6.91 -18.11
N SER A 110 4.10 7.50 -17.87
CA SER A 110 3.90 8.95 -18.02
C SER A 110 4.64 9.78 -16.97
N LEU A 111 4.90 9.21 -15.79
CA LEU A 111 5.56 9.86 -14.67
C LEU A 111 7.08 9.65 -14.69
N GLN A 112 7.58 8.64 -15.41
CA GLN A 112 9.01 8.32 -15.52
C GLN A 112 9.90 9.54 -15.79
N PRO A 113 9.58 10.43 -16.76
CA PRO A 113 10.41 11.62 -16.99
C PRO A 113 10.57 12.51 -15.75
N LEU A 114 9.56 12.58 -14.88
CA LEU A 114 9.63 13.35 -13.63
C LEU A 114 10.40 12.63 -12.52
N ILE A 115 10.40 11.29 -12.55
CA ILE A 115 11.10 10.45 -11.57
C ILE A 115 12.60 10.42 -11.86
N SER A 116 12.98 10.38 -13.14
CA SER A 116 14.39 10.35 -13.57
C SER A 116 15.08 11.71 -13.51
N GLN A 117 14.33 12.82 -13.42
CA GLN A 117 14.90 14.15 -13.33
C GLN A 117 15.27 14.51 -11.88
N GLU A 118 16.56 14.70 -11.60
CA GLU A 118 17.04 15.17 -10.29
C GLU A 118 16.46 16.56 -9.91
N LYS A 119 16.12 17.38 -10.92
CA LYS A 119 15.47 18.68 -10.78
C LYS A 119 14.42 18.84 -11.87
N GLY A 120 13.19 18.40 -11.60
CA GLY A 120 12.07 18.63 -12.50
C GLY A 120 11.81 20.13 -12.75
N PRO A 121 11.10 20.49 -13.83
CA PRO A 121 10.71 21.87 -14.08
C PRO A 121 9.92 22.43 -12.89
N PHE A 122 10.09 23.73 -12.61
CA PHE A 122 9.49 24.40 -11.44
C PHE A 122 7.97 24.17 -11.35
N THR A 123 7.30 24.03 -12.50
CA THR A 123 5.88 23.74 -12.64
C THR A 123 5.43 22.43 -11.98
N ASN A 124 6.30 21.41 -11.92
CA ASN A 124 5.98 20.08 -11.40
C ASN A 124 6.70 19.75 -10.08
N ARG A 125 7.34 20.73 -9.43
CA ARG A 125 8.18 20.51 -8.24
C ARG A 125 7.48 19.74 -7.12
N LYS A 126 6.19 20.02 -6.86
CA LYS A 126 5.40 19.32 -5.83
C LYS A 126 5.19 17.84 -6.17
N LEU A 127 4.85 17.54 -7.42
CA LEU A 127 4.66 16.18 -7.91
C LEU A 127 6.00 15.43 -7.93
N THR A 128 7.07 16.02 -8.45
CA THR A 128 8.41 15.43 -8.42
C THR A 128 8.85 15.11 -6.99
N TYR A 129 8.59 16.01 -6.04
CA TYR A 129 8.87 15.76 -4.62
C TYR A 129 8.07 14.57 -4.08
N ALA A 130 6.76 14.52 -4.33
CA ALA A 130 5.91 13.40 -3.90
C ALA A 130 6.33 12.04 -4.52
N LEU A 131 6.83 12.06 -5.76
CA LEU A 131 7.25 10.85 -6.48
C LEU A 131 8.61 10.30 -6.02
N THR A 132 9.48 11.16 -5.48
CA THR A 132 10.90 10.82 -5.27
C THR A 132 11.36 10.91 -3.83
N SER A 133 10.79 11.83 -3.05
CA SER A 133 11.23 12.15 -1.70
C SER A 133 10.44 11.36 -0.66
N PRO A 134 11.10 10.85 0.39
CA PRO A 134 10.41 10.17 1.47
C PRO A 134 9.62 11.21 2.26
N LEU A 135 8.28 11.14 2.17
CA LEU A 135 7.42 11.90 3.07
C LEU A 135 7.48 11.22 4.44
N THR A 136 7.80 11.99 5.48
CA THR A 136 7.82 11.49 6.87
C THR A 136 6.42 11.11 7.39
N GLU A 137 5.37 11.47 6.65
CA GLU A 137 3.98 11.11 6.92
C GLU A 137 3.35 10.59 5.63
N ALA A 138 2.60 9.48 5.72
CA ALA A 138 1.84 8.96 4.60
C ALA A 138 0.77 9.98 4.19
N LYS A 139 0.95 10.60 3.02
CA LYS A 139 0.03 11.59 2.45
C LYS A 139 -0.31 11.15 1.05
N TYR A 140 -1.60 11.06 0.79
CA TYR A 140 -2.11 10.74 -0.54
C TYR A 140 -1.93 11.98 -1.39
N TYR A 141 -0.92 11.99 -2.26
CA TYR A 141 -0.74 13.06 -3.22
C TYR A 141 -1.49 12.69 -4.49
N GLN A 142 -2.56 13.42 -4.80
CA GLN A 142 -3.33 13.21 -6.03
C GLN A 142 -2.48 13.62 -7.23
N ILE A 143 -2.35 12.70 -8.19
CA ILE A 143 -1.60 12.92 -9.42
C ILE A 143 -2.47 13.78 -10.36
N PRO A 144 -1.90 14.85 -10.97
CA PRO A 144 -2.61 15.67 -11.93
C PRO A 144 -3.14 14.86 -13.12
N GLU A 145 -4.34 15.18 -13.57
CA GLU A 145 -5.09 14.43 -14.60
C GLU A 145 -4.34 14.26 -15.92
N GLN A 146 -3.45 15.21 -16.24
CA GLN A 146 -2.59 15.16 -17.43
C GLN A 146 -1.65 13.95 -17.47
N PHE A 147 -1.42 13.28 -16.33
CA PHE A 147 -0.61 12.06 -16.23
C PHE A 147 -1.45 10.79 -16.01
N THR A 148 -2.76 10.92 -15.81
CA THR A 148 -3.62 9.82 -15.38
C THR A 148 -4.78 9.54 -16.33
N ASP A 149 -4.84 10.20 -17.48
CA ASP A 149 -5.94 10.07 -18.44
C ASP A 149 -7.30 10.37 -17.78
N GLY A 150 -7.32 11.44 -16.96
CA GLY A 150 -8.51 11.87 -16.20
C GLY A 150 -8.90 10.94 -15.05
N LYS A 151 -8.07 9.95 -14.68
CA LYS A 151 -8.37 9.01 -13.58
C LYS A 151 -7.85 9.53 -12.24
N LEU A 152 -8.59 9.24 -11.18
CA LEU A 152 -8.18 9.56 -9.82
C LEU A 152 -7.09 8.58 -9.36
N ILE A 153 -5.86 9.05 -9.24
CA ILE A 153 -4.72 8.24 -8.80
C ILE A 153 -3.94 9.04 -7.76
N TYR A 154 -3.46 8.34 -6.74
CA TYR A 154 -2.61 8.89 -5.70
C TYR A 154 -1.23 8.26 -5.76
N VAL A 155 -0.22 9.03 -5.38
CA VAL A 155 1.08 8.51 -4.97
C VAL A 155 1.24 8.70 -3.46
N SER A 156 1.79 7.70 -2.79
CA SER A 156 2.22 7.78 -1.40
C SER A 156 3.46 6.91 -1.18
N ALA A 157 4.23 7.24 -0.15
CA ALA A 157 5.20 6.32 0.42
C ALA A 157 4.52 5.49 1.51
N MET A 158 4.87 4.21 1.60
CA MET A 158 4.41 3.29 2.64
C MET A 158 5.60 2.62 3.32
N TYR A 159 5.47 2.35 4.61
CA TYR A 159 6.44 1.55 5.33
C TYR A 159 6.14 0.07 5.17
N VAL A 160 7.18 -0.68 4.83
CA VAL A 160 7.20 -2.14 4.93
C VAL A 160 7.92 -2.51 6.21
N TYR A 161 7.24 -3.23 7.08
CA TYR A 161 7.79 -3.71 8.35
C TYR A 161 8.20 -5.18 8.19
N PRO A 162 9.50 -5.52 8.23
CA PRO A 162 10.00 -6.89 8.03
C PRO A 162 9.45 -7.92 9.03
N ASP A 163 9.09 -7.48 10.24
CA ASP A 163 8.45 -8.34 11.25
C ASP A 163 7.03 -8.78 10.86
N ILE A 164 6.42 -8.11 9.87
CA ILE A 164 5.01 -8.30 9.46
C ILE A 164 4.92 -8.74 8.01
N HIS A 165 5.75 -8.19 7.13
CA HIS A 165 5.71 -8.40 5.69
C HIS A 165 7.02 -9.01 5.23
N ASP A 166 6.91 -9.98 4.33
CA ASP A 166 8.03 -10.45 3.55
C ASP A 166 8.53 -9.36 2.60
N GLN A 167 9.68 -9.60 1.96
CA GLN A 167 10.27 -8.64 1.04
C GLN A 167 9.29 -8.31 -0.10
N ILE A 168 9.00 -7.01 -0.28
CA ILE A 168 8.09 -6.55 -1.33
C ILE A 168 8.80 -6.59 -2.69
N VAL A 169 8.25 -7.37 -3.61
CA VAL A 169 8.59 -7.32 -5.03
C VAL A 169 7.85 -6.13 -5.66
N LEU A 170 8.58 -5.25 -6.35
CA LEU A 170 8.00 -4.12 -7.07
C LEU A 170 7.04 -4.60 -8.18
N GLY A 171 6.04 -3.79 -8.49
CA GLY A 171 4.96 -4.12 -9.42
C GLY A 171 3.59 -4.01 -8.76
N ILE A 172 2.62 -4.75 -9.30
CA ILE A 172 1.25 -4.80 -8.78
C ILE A 172 1.26 -5.59 -7.47
N ILE A 173 0.84 -4.95 -6.38
CA ILE A 173 0.80 -5.53 -5.04
C ILE A 173 -0.53 -5.23 -4.34
N PRO A 174 -1.07 -6.17 -3.55
CA PRO A 174 -2.21 -5.90 -2.70
C PRO A 174 -1.79 -4.97 -1.55
N ILE A 175 -2.56 -3.90 -1.35
CA ILE A 175 -2.39 -2.94 -0.26
C ILE A 175 -3.71 -2.75 0.47
N ILE A 176 -3.65 -2.44 1.76
CA ILE A 176 -4.81 -2.01 2.53
C ILE A 176 -4.84 -0.47 2.61
N ILE A 177 -6.00 0.11 2.31
CA ILE A 177 -6.26 1.55 2.34
C ILE A 177 -7.50 1.86 3.18
N ALA A 178 -7.56 3.04 3.81
CA ALA A 178 -8.75 3.53 4.50
C ALA A 178 -8.88 5.07 4.33
N PRO A 179 -9.11 5.57 3.11
CA PRO A 179 -8.92 6.99 2.78
C PRO A 179 -9.70 7.97 3.66
N ASP A 180 -10.86 7.56 4.16
CA ASP A 180 -11.77 8.38 4.98
C ASP A 180 -11.39 8.39 6.47
N ILE A 181 -10.50 7.51 6.90
CA ILE A 181 -10.18 7.27 8.31
C ILE A 181 -8.69 7.50 8.60
N SER A 182 -7.83 7.13 7.65
CA SER A 182 -6.38 7.12 7.79
C SER A 182 -5.74 7.40 6.44
N LYS A 183 -4.70 8.26 6.43
CA LYS A 183 -3.83 8.43 5.25
C LYS A 183 -2.66 7.44 5.27
N GLU A 184 -2.68 6.44 6.15
CA GLU A 184 -1.76 5.31 6.08
C GLU A 184 -2.15 4.38 4.93
N ILE A 185 -1.14 3.69 4.42
CA ILE A 185 -1.27 2.54 3.52
C ILE A 185 -0.26 1.50 3.98
N MET A 186 -0.60 0.22 3.82
CA MET A 186 0.29 -0.88 4.13
C MET A 186 0.17 -1.97 3.06
N PRO A 187 1.26 -2.71 2.77
CA PRO A 187 1.14 -3.93 2.00
C PRO A 187 0.32 -4.95 2.78
N VAL A 188 -0.37 -5.84 2.06
CA VAL A 188 -0.99 -7.01 2.70
C VAL A 188 0.10 -8.05 2.97
N PRO A 189 0.27 -8.54 4.21
CA PRO A 189 1.26 -9.58 4.53
C PRO A 189 1.06 -10.87 3.72
N GLU A 190 2.15 -11.50 3.27
CA GLU A 190 2.05 -12.77 2.52
C GLU A 190 1.41 -13.89 3.36
N ALA A 191 1.67 -13.91 4.67
CA ALA A 191 0.99 -14.81 5.60
C ALA A 191 -0.54 -14.67 5.59
N PHE A 192 -1.06 -13.48 5.27
CA PHE A 192 -2.49 -13.25 5.06
C PHE A 192 -2.93 -13.81 3.69
N LEU A 193 -2.12 -13.63 2.64
CA LEU A 193 -2.40 -14.12 1.28
C LEU A 193 -2.37 -15.66 1.18
N SER A 194 -1.56 -16.33 2.00
CA SER A 194 -1.35 -17.78 1.99
C SER A 194 -2.24 -18.55 2.99
N ASN A 195 -3.19 -17.88 3.66
CA ASN A 195 -3.99 -18.42 4.78
C ASN A 195 -3.15 -18.96 5.97
N GLN A 196 -1.85 -18.64 6.06
CA GLN A 196 -0.96 -19.11 7.13
C GLN A 196 -0.96 -18.22 8.37
N PHE A 197 -1.72 -17.11 8.34
CA PHE A 197 -1.80 -16.16 9.45
C PHE A 197 -2.29 -16.79 10.77
N ASP A 198 -2.98 -17.94 10.70
CA ASP A 198 -3.48 -18.65 11.89
C ASP A 198 -2.39 -19.45 12.64
N HIS A 199 -1.20 -19.66 12.07
CA HIS A 199 -0.15 -20.51 12.67
C HIS A 199 1.06 -19.74 13.21
N LYS A 200 1.30 -18.49 12.80
CA LYS A 200 2.39 -17.67 13.35
C LYS A 200 2.04 -16.97 14.68
N MET A 201 0.81 -17.13 15.17
CA MET A 201 0.30 -16.44 16.37
C MET A 201 0.50 -17.21 17.68
N ASN A 202 0.99 -18.46 17.62
CA ASN A 202 1.31 -19.28 18.79
C ASN A 202 2.81 -19.20 19.13
N ILE A 203 3.32 -17.99 19.36
CA ILE A 203 4.64 -17.77 19.98
C ILE A 203 4.45 -16.91 21.23
#